data_AF-A0AAI9UYX5-F1
#
_entry.id   AF-A0AAI9UYX5-F1
#
_cell.length_a   1.000
_cell.length_b   1.000
_cell.length_c   1.000
_cell.angle_alpha   90.00
_cell.angle_beta   90.00
_cell.angle_gamma   90.00
#
_symmetry.space_group_name_H-M   'P 1'
#
loop_
_entity.id
_entity.type
_entity.pdbx_description
1 polymer ?
#
loop_
_entity_poly.entity_id
_entity_poly.type
_entity_poly.pdbx_seq_one_letter_code
_entity_poly.pdbx_strand_id
1 'polypeptide(L)'
;MHWLVSQSLFLARIRAITTDGSDDDVNSFSTCGYSPIAVFVTLLAGLLLVIIIIGMGLRRYDGTMPMVSTNSLAISAACHVLQEDQDGGYLLPVQWGVLSMTGGVGKCAFTTAAVNTVKLPENGPDRVYE
;
A
#
# COMPACT_ATOMS: atom_id res chain seq x y z
N MET A 1 6.91 8.72 4.96
CA MET A 1 6.61 9.74 6.00
C MET A 1 7.39 9.51 7.30
N HIS A 2 7.45 8.28 7.84
CA HIS A 2 8.10 8.03 9.14
C HIS A 2 9.55 8.55 9.22
N TRP A 3 10.38 8.32 8.19
CA TRP A 3 11.77 8.79 8.16
C TRP A 3 11.92 10.31 8.16
N LEU A 4 11.09 11.02 7.37
CA LEU A 4 11.11 12.48 7.31
C LEU A 4 10.61 13.12 8.61
N VAL A 5 9.63 12.49 9.28
CA VAL A 5 9.14 12.96 10.59
C VAL A 5 10.23 12.89 11.66
N SER A 6 11.03 11.81 11.66
CA SER A 6 12.17 11.67 12.58
C SER A 6 13.28 12.72 12.36
N GLN A 7 13.36 13.32 11.17
CA GLN A 7 14.29 14.42 10.87
C GLN A 7 13.70 15.81 11.21
N SER A 8 12.38 15.90 11.38
CA SER A 8 11.68 17.15 11.66
C SER A 8 11.61 17.50 13.14
N LEU A 9 11.57 16.47 14.00
CA LEU A 9 11.49 16.59 15.46
C LEU A 9 12.58 15.70 16.08
N PHE A 10 13.46 16.31 16.86
CA PHE A 10 14.54 15.60 17.55
C PHE A 10 14.58 15.99 19.02
N LEU A 11 14.89 15.03 19.90
CA LEU A 11 15.06 15.31 21.32
C LEU A 11 16.45 15.92 21.54
N ALA A 12 16.51 17.16 22.02
CA ALA A 12 17.75 17.82 22.39
C ALA A 12 17.88 17.84 23.92
N ARG A 13 18.94 17.22 24.44
CA ARG A 13 19.25 17.24 25.87
C ARG A 13 20.31 18.31 26.15
N ILE A 14 19.96 19.29 26.97
CA ILE A 14 20.87 20.35 27.41
C ILE A 14 21.34 20.00 28.81
N ARG A 15 22.65 19.89 29.00
CA ARG A 15 23.30 19.57 30.28
C ARG A 15 24.01 20.81 30.78
N ALA A 16 23.64 21.29 31.96
CA ALA A 16 24.32 22.37 32.63
C ALA A 16 25.45 21.79 33.50
N ILE A 17 26.67 22.30 33.34
CA ILE A 17 27.84 21.84 34.09
C ILE A 17 28.31 22.98 34.99
N THR A 18 28.46 22.69 36.29
CA THR A 18 28.93 23.65 37.30
C THR A 18 30.44 23.91 37.13
N THR A 19 30.98 24.98 37.70
CA THR A 19 32.44 25.29 37.68
C THR A 19 33.33 24.20 38.27
N ASP A 20 32.78 23.26 39.04
CA ASP A 20 33.44 22.07 39.59
C ASP A 20 33.36 20.84 38.65
N GLY A 21 32.79 21.00 37.45
CA GLY A 21 32.62 19.90 36.48
C GLY A 21 31.49 18.92 36.81
N SER A 22 30.77 19.10 37.92
CA SER A 22 29.59 18.32 38.28
C SER A 22 28.36 18.73 37.44
N ASP A 23 27.56 17.74 37.05
CA ASP A 23 26.26 17.98 36.39
C ASP A 23 25.32 18.69 37.35
N ASP A 24 24.74 19.80 36.88
CA ASP A 24 23.71 20.52 37.59
C ASP A 24 22.33 19.99 37.15
N ASP A 25 21.82 19.00 37.89
CA ASP A 25 20.56 18.31 37.56
C ASP A 25 19.34 19.25 37.64
N VAL A 26 19.39 20.32 38.44
CA VAL A 26 18.30 21.30 38.52
C VAL A 26 18.21 22.22 37.30
N ASN A 27 19.31 22.42 36.58
CA ASN A 27 19.37 23.30 35.41
C ASN A 27 19.52 22.52 34.08
N SER A 28 19.62 21.19 34.16
CA SER A 28 19.63 20.30 33.00
C SER A 28 18.21 19.93 32.58
N PHE A 29 17.85 20.22 31.33
CA PHE A 29 16.51 19.92 30.80
C PHE A 29 16.58 19.29 29.41
N SER A 30 15.57 18.47 29.10
CA SER A 30 15.37 17.92 27.76
C SER A 30 14.26 18.69 27.07
N THR A 31 14.53 19.17 25.86
CA THR A 31 13.56 19.88 25.03
C THR A 31 13.46 19.22 23.66
N CYS A 32 12.37 19.47 22.95
CA CYS A 32 12.21 19.03 21.57
C CYS A 32 12.78 20.11 20.65
N GLY A 33 13.87 19.81 19.95
CA GLY A 33 14.34 20.60 18.82
C GLY A 33 13.51 20.28 17.59
N TYR A 34 13.34 21.26 16.71
CA TYR A 34 12.73 21.06 15.40
C TYR A 34 13.60 21.66 14.31
N SER A 35 13.64 21.01 13.14
CA SER A 35 14.33 21.52 11.95
C SER A 35 13.29 22.15 11.02
N PRO A 36 13.29 23.49 10.83
CA PRO A 36 12.29 24.18 10.00
C PRO A 36 12.24 23.65 8.56
N ILE A 37 13.40 23.32 7.99
CA ILE A 37 13.52 22.79 6.62
C ILE A 37 12.92 21.39 6.54
N ALA A 38 13.20 20.52 7.51
CA ALA A 38 12.64 19.17 7.53
C ALA A 38 11.12 19.17 7.75
N VAL A 39 10.60 20.09 8.59
CA VAL A 39 9.15 20.30 8.77
C VAL A 39 8.50 20.78 7.47
N PHE A 40 9.14 21.69 6.74
CA PHE A 40 8.61 22.14 5.45
C PHE A 40 8.57 21.01 4.42
N VAL A 41 9.63 20.20 4.33
CA VAL A 41 9.71 19.05 3.41
C VAL A 41 8.70 17.96 3.77
N THR A 42 8.49 17.67 5.06
CA THR A 42 7.46 16.69 5.48
C THR A 42 6.06 17.15 5.10
N LEU A 43 5.73 18.42 5.31
CA LEU A 43 4.43 18.99 4.92
C LEU A 43 4.22 18.93 3.42
N LEU A 44 5.22 19.31 2.62
CA LEU A 44 5.12 19.26 1.17
C LEU A 44 4.95 17.83 0.66
N ALA A 45 5.74 16.88 1.17
CA ALA A 45 5.61 15.47 0.81
C ALA A 45 4.23 14.89 1.19
N GLY A 46 3.69 15.29 2.35
CA GLY A 46 2.35 14.90 2.79
C GLY A 46 1.26 15.44 1.87
N LEU A 47 1.34 16.72 1.51
CA LEU A 47 0.42 17.35 0.57
C LEU A 47 0.46 16.66 -0.80
N LEU A 48 1.66 16.39 -1.33
CA LEU A 48 1.84 15.70 -2.60
C LEU A 48 1.21 14.30 -2.58
N LEU A 49 1.38 13.54 -1.50
CA LEU A 49 0.73 12.23 -1.35
C LEU A 49 -0.80 12.34 -1.42
N VAL A 50 -1.39 13.30 -0.72
CA VAL A 50 -2.84 13.52 -0.75
C VAL A 50 -3.32 13.87 -2.16
N ILE A 51 -2.62 14.78 -2.86
CA ILE A 51 -2.94 15.15 -4.23
C ILE A 51 -2.86 13.94 -5.17
N ILE A 52 -1.82 13.11 -5.05
CA ILE A 52 -1.67 11.89 -5.85
C ILE A 52 -2.83 10.93 -5.60
N ILE A 53 -3.20 10.70 -4.34
CA ILE A 53 -4.33 9.81 -3.99
C ILE A 53 -5.64 10.33 -4.58
N ILE A 54 -5.92 11.63 -4.45
CA ILE A 54 -7.12 12.24 -5.04
C ILE A 54 -7.08 12.11 -6.57
N GLY A 55 -5.95 12.42 -7.20
CA GLY A 55 -5.77 12.28 -8.64
C GLY A 55 -5.96 10.85 -9.13
N MET A 56 -5.45 9.86 -8.40
CA MET A 56 -5.67 8.45 -8.69
C MET A 56 -7.14 8.03 -8.46
N GLY A 57 -7.81 8.58 -7.44
CA GLY A 57 -9.22 8.32 -7.18
C GLY A 57 -10.16 8.90 -8.24
N LEU A 58 -9.79 10.04 -8.83
CA LEU A 58 -10.51 10.65 -9.96
C LEU A 58 -10.21 9.96 -11.29
N ARG A 59 -9.08 9.23 -11.39
CA ARG A 59 -8.75 8.45 -12.58
C ARG A 59 -9.73 7.28 -12.70
N ARG A 60 -10.50 7.27 -13.79
CA ARG A 60 -11.43 6.19 -14.08
C ARG A 60 -10.64 4.88 -14.23
N TYR A 61 -10.99 3.91 -13.41
CA TYR A 61 -10.39 2.59 -13.42
C TYR A 61 -11.09 1.74 -14.48
N ASP A 62 -10.34 1.15 -15.41
CA ASP A 62 -10.87 0.42 -16.58
C ASP A 62 -11.56 -0.91 -16.24
N GLY A 63 -11.72 -1.24 -14.95
CA GLY A 63 -12.61 -2.31 -14.49
C GLY A 63 -12.12 -3.73 -14.78
N THR A 64 -10.93 -3.88 -15.36
CA THR A 64 -10.37 -5.18 -15.73
C THR A 64 -10.04 -6.07 -14.54
N MET A 65 -9.71 -5.50 -13.38
CA MET A 65 -9.52 -6.25 -12.13
C MET A 65 -10.28 -5.60 -10.98
N PRO A 66 -11.14 -6.32 -10.24
CA PRO A 66 -11.84 -5.75 -9.10
C PRO A 66 -10.82 -5.30 -8.05
N MET A 67 -11.00 -4.08 -7.51
CA MET A 67 -10.13 -3.55 -6.46
C MET A 67 -10.40 -4.28 -5.14
N VAL A 68 -9.77 -5.43 -4.96
CA VAL A 68 -9.81 -6.20 -3.72
C VAL A 68 -8.72 -5.68 -2.77
N SER A 69 -8.93 -4.50 -2.20
CA SER A 69 -7.89 -3.85 -1.40
C SER A 69 -7.67 -4.49 -0.03
N THR A 70 -8.74 -4.76 0.72
CA THR A 70 -8.66 -5.16 2.14
C THR A 70 -9.32 -6.49 2.45
N ASN A 71 -9.89 -7.16 1.45
CA ASN A 71 -10.62 -8.40 1.65
C ASN A 71 -9.71 -9.61 1.38
N SER A 72 -9.20 -10.21 2.45
CA SER A 72 -8.33 -11.38 2.38
C SER A 72 -9.00 -12.58 1.71
N LEU A 73 -10.32 -12.72 1.83
CA LEU A 73 -11.09 -13.79 1.18
C LEU A 73 -11.04 -13.62 -0.34
N ALA A 74 -11.30 -12.42 -0.83
CA ALA A 74 -11.31 -12.15 -2.26
C ALA A 74 -9.88 -12.13 -2.86
N ILE A 75 -8.86 -11.72 -2.09
CA ILE A 75 -7.45 -11.87 -2.51
C ILE A 75 -7.10 -13.37 -2.62
N SER A 76 -7.48 -14.17 -1.63
CA SER A 76 -7.22 -15.61 -1.64
C SER A 76 -7.95 -16.32 -2.79
N ALA A 77 -9.18 -15.90 -3.10
CA ALA A 77 -9.93 -16.41 -4.24
C ALA A 77 -9.25 -16.08 -5.58
N ALA A 78 -8.68 -14.87 -5.70
CA ALA A 78 -7.90 -14.45 -6.86
C ALA A 78 -6.57 -15.24 -7.00
N CYS A 79 -5.98 -15.68 -5.89
CA CYS A 79 -4.75 -16.47 -5.87
C CYS A 79 -4.97 -17.99 -5.92
N HIS A 80 -6.23 -18.46 -5.91
CA HIS A 80 -6.52 -19.89 -5.90
C HIS A 80 -6.32 -20.47 -7.30
N VAL A 81 -5.10 -20.94 -7.53
CA VAL A 81 -4.63 -21.50 -8.81
C VAL A 81 -5.48 -22.68 -9.28
N LEU A 82 -5.59 -22.81 -10.60
CA LEU A 82 -6.26 -23.93 -11.23
C LEU A 82 -5.46 -25.21 -10.94
N GLN A 83 -6.10 -26.39 -10.90
CA GLN A 83 -5.39 -27.63 -10.53
C GLN A 83 -4.25 -27.96 -11.50
N GLU A 84 -4.40 -27.57 -12.77
CA GLU A 84 -3.36 -27.64 -13.82
C GLU A 84 -2.18 -26.68 -13.59
N ASP A 85 -2.37 -25.58 -12.85
CA ASP A 85 -1.33 -24.60 -12.53
C ASP A 85 -0.50 -25.00 -11.29
N GLN A 86 -0.93 -26.02 -10.53
CA GLN A 86 -0.24 -26.46 -9.30
C GLN A 86 1.12 -27.12 -9.60
N ASP A 87 1.21 -27.85 -10.72
CA ASP A 87 2.41 -28.57 -11.13
C ASP A 87 3.32 -27.67 -12.00
N GLY A 88 4.01 -26.72 -11.35
CA GLY A 88 5.05 -25.92 -12.01
C GLY A 88 4.61 -24.56 -12.56
N GLY A 89 3.37 -24.13 -12.29
CA GLY A 89 2.86 -22.81 -12.69
C GLY A 89 3.67 -21.63 -12.15
N TYR A 90 4.41 -21.80 -11.06
CA TYR A 90 5.28 -20.75 -10.50
C TYR A 90 6.43 -20.31 -11.43
N LEU A 91 6.75 -21.11 -12.46
CA LEU A 91 7.77 -20.80 -13.47
C LEU A 91 7.19 -20.12 -14.72
N LEU A 92 5.87 -20.09 -14.85
CA LEU A 92 5.17 -19.63 -16.05
C LEU A 92 4.60 -18.22 -15.82
N PRO A 93 4.52 -17.40 -16.88
CA PRO A 93 3.91 -16.07 -16.77
C PRO A 93 2.42 -16.20 -16.41
N VAL A 94 2.01 -15.48 -15.37
CA VAL A 94 0.60 -15.43 -14.94
C VAL A 94 -0.16 -14.30 -15.63
N GLN A 95 -1.44 -14.53 -15.88
CA GLN A 95 -2.37 -13.51 -16.38
C GLN A 95 -3.68 -13.51 -15.58
N TRP A 96 -4.39 -12.39 -15.64
CA TRP A 96 -5.68 -12.20 -14.97
C TRP A 96 -6.84 -12.39 -15.95
N GLY A 97 -7.85 -13.15 -15.55
CA GLY A 97 -9.12 -13.19 -16.27
C GLY A 97 -10.10 -14.23 -15.75
N VAL A 98 -11.14 -14.49 -16.53
CA VAL A 98 -12.24 -15.40 -16.18
C VAL A 98 -11.85 -16.84 -16.55
N LEU A 99 -11.87 -17.73 -15.56
CA LEU A 99 -11.51 -19.15 -15.71
C LEU A 99 -12.72 -20.03 -15.97
N SER A 100 -13.84 -19.72 -15.32
CA SER A 100 -15.08 -20.48 -15.46
C SER A 100 -16.28 -19.58 -15.18
N MET A 101 -17.41 -19.91 -15.78
CA MET A 101 -18.69 -19.24 -15.61
C MET A 101 -19.71 -20.24 -15.06
N THR A 102 -20.21 -20.00 -13.86
CA THR A 102 -21.24 -20.84 -13.22
C THR A 102 -22.46 -19.99 -12.93
N GLY A 103 -23.59 -20.28 -13.58
CA GLY A 103 -24.85 -19.56 -13.33
C GLY A 103 -24.79 -18.06 -13.60
N GLY A 104 -23.96 -17.61 -14.55
CA GLY A 104 -23.77 -16.19 -14.87
C GLY A 104 -22.73 -15.46 -14.01
N VAL A 105 -22.13 -16.13 -13.02
CA VAL A 105 -21.04 -15.58 -12.19
C VAL A 105 -19.70 -16.14 -12.68
N GLY A 106 -18.78 -15.22 -13.02
CA GLY A 106 -17.44 -15.56 -13.48
C GLY A 106 -16.45 -15.71 -12.34
N LYS A 107 -15.82 -16.88 -12.21
CA LYS A 107 -14.67 -17.05 -11.31
C LYS A 107 -13.44 -16.43 -11.97
N CYS A 108 -12.98 -15.30 -11.43
CA CYS A 108 -11.75 -14.63 -11.87
C CYS A 108 -10.59 -14.99 -10.95
N ALA A 109 -9.45 -15.36 -11.50
CA ALA A 109 -8.23 -15.63 -10.73
C ALA A 109 -6.99 -15.41 -11.61
N PHE A 110 -5.82 -15.42 -10.97
CA PHE A 110 -4.54 -15.52 -11.68
C PHE A 110 -4.32 -16.95 -12.17
N THR A 111 -3.91 -17.11 -13.42
CA THR A 111 -3.66 -18.43 -14.04
C THR A 111 -2.47 -18.40 -15.00
N THR A 112 -1.91 -19.57 -15.28
CA THR A 112 -0.90 -19.77 -16.34
C THR A 112 -1.48 -20.39 -17.61
N ALA A 113 -2.81 -20.62 -17.63
CA ALA A 113 -3.53 -21.09 -18.81
C ALA A 113 -3.22 -20.21 -20.03
N ALA A 114 -3.29 -20.79 -21.23
CA ALA A 114 -2.93 -20.08 -22.46
C ALA A 114 -3.76 -18.81 -22.67
N VAL A 115 -3.17 -17.77 -23.29
CA VAL A 115 -3.84 -16.49 -23.60
C VAL A 115 -5.17 -16.66 -24.33
N ASN A 116 -5.29 -17.69 -25.18
CA ASN A 116 -6.52 -17.97 -25.93
C ASN A 116 -7.64 -18.61 -25.09
N THR A 117 -7.33 -19.11 -23.89
CA THR A 117 -8.30 -19.73 -22.98
C THR A 117 -8.86 -18.74 -21.95
N VAL A 118 -8.15 -17.64 -21.68
CA VAL A 118 -8.52 -16.66 -20.65
C VAL A 118 -9.24 -15.48 -21.30
N LYS A 119 -10.48 -15.23 -20.88
CA LYS A 119 -11.25 -14.06 -21.32
C LYS A 119 -11.09 -12.91 -20.34
N LEU A 120 -11.03 -11.68 -20.85
CA LEU A 120 -11.13 -10.49 -20.00
C LEU A 120 -12.52 -10.46 -19.36
N PRO A 121 -12.63 -10.06 -18.08
CA PRO A 121 -13.94 -9.87 -17.46
C PRO A 121 -14.64 -8.69 -18.14
N GLU A 122 -15.78 -8.98 -18.76
CA GLU A 122 -16.69 -7.97 -19.28
C GLU A 122 -17.57 -7.47 -18.12
N ASN A 123 -17.82 -6.17 -18.04
CA ASN A 123 -18.65 -5.60 -16.98
C ASN A 123 -20.09 -6.11 -17.14
N GLY A 124 -20.50 -7.08 -16.31
CA GLY A 124 -21.91 -7.43 -16.15
C GLY A 124 -22.70 -6.27 -15.50
N PRO A 125 -24.00 -6.14 -15.78
CA PRO A 125 -24.81 -4.99 -15.33
C PRO A 125 -25.02 -4.87 -13.81
N ASP A 126 -24.54 -5.78 -12.97
CA ASP A 126 -24.68 -5.66 -11.51
C ASP A 126 -23.41 -6.06 -10.76
N ARG A 127 -22.94 -5.13 -9.92
CA ARG A 127 -21.85 -5.34 -8.96
C ARG A 127 -22.40 -6.14 -7.78
N VAL A 128 -22.34 -7.47 -7.87
CA VAL A 128 -22.68 -8.35 -6.75
C VAL A 128 -21.46 -8.47 -5.83
N TYR A 129 -21.36 -7.55 -4.88
CA TYR A 129 -20.60 -7.78 -3.65
C TYR A 129 -21.62 -7.74 -2.51
N GLU A 130 -22.13 -8.91 -2.12
CA GLU A 130 -22.81 -9.12 -0.83
C GLU A 130 -21.83 -9.77 0.15
#